data_AF-A0A9E0SKS5-F1
#
_entry.id   AF-A0A9E0SKS5-F1
#
_cell.length_a   1.000
_cell.length_b   1.000
_cell.length_c   1.000
_cell.angle_alpha   90.00
_cell.angle_beta   90.00
_cell.angle_gamma   90.00
#
_symmetry.space_group_name_H-M   'P 1'
#
loop_
_entity.id
_entity.type
_entity.pdbx_description
1 polymer ?
#
loop_
_entity_poly.entity_id
_entity_poly.type
_entity_poly.pdbx_seq_one_letter_code
_entity_poly.pdbx_strand_id
1 'polypeptide(L)'
;MPLALLFVAACAASTGAMAQDSKKVLATKLAQMQAKSDGATMANQLTAEAVQLPLSTWSQRLDESVPPARQKDVRDKLDVELKKFADNTHKAIDAQVSKAAESALVPLFMDKLSEDEMKTIIAYMESPAAVKFQSLSADAGNAWAQKVIDATRPTVEANVKSFDATASKIVGVPAAAPGGAANSKSQGAPAAPASASKK
;
A
#
# COMPACT_ATOMS: atom_id res chain seq x y z
N MET A 1 45.88 -10.03 -66.67
CA MET A 1 46.24 -10.13 -65.24
C MET A 1 45.19 -9.39 -64.42
N PRO A 2 44.52 -10.04 -63.46
CA PRO A 2 43.45 -9.43 -62.67
C PRO A 2 43.98 -8.77 -61.40
N LEU A 3 43.34 -7.68 -60.98
CA LEU A 3 43.49 -7.06 -59.66
C LEU A 3 42.17 -7.29 -58.92
N ALA A 4 42.20 -8.02 -57.81
CA ALA A 4 41.00 -8.31 -57.02
C ALA A 4 41.32 -8.28 -55.53
N LEU A 5 40.36 -7.70 -54.80
CA LEU A 5 39.98 -7.97 -53.41
C LEU A 5 40.85 -7.37 -52.30
N LEU A 6 40.39 -6.23 -51.77
CA LEU A 6 40.45 -5.94 -50.33
C LEU A 6 39.43 -4.85 -49.96
N PHE A 7 38.17 -5.25 -49.76
CA PHE A 7 37.18 -4.46 -49.02
C PHE A 7 36.09 -5.43 -48.53
N VAL A 8 36.00 -5.65 -47.22
CA VAL A 8 34.85 -6.14 -46.41
C VAL A 8 35.41 -6.69 -45.10
N ALA A 9 35.47 -5.86 -44.06
CA ALA A 9 35.66 -6.32 -42.67
C ALA A 9 35.29 -5.24 -41.61
N ALA A 10 34.30 -4.38 -41.86
CA ALA A 10 33.94 -3.31 -40.91
C ALA A 10 32.48 -3.33 -40.39
N CYS A 11 31.63 -4.27 -40.81
CA CYS A 11 30.20 -4.24 -40.48
C CYS A 11 29.77 -5.04 -39.23
N ALA A 12 30.68 -5.71 -38.51
CA ALA A 12 30.29 -6.55 -37.36
C ALA A 12 30.35 -5.83 -36.00
N ALA A 13 31.15 -4.77 -35.86
CA ALA A 13 31.30 -4.05 -34.58
C ALA A 13 30.17 -3.03 -34.32
N SER A 14 29.53 -2.51 -35.37
CA SER A 14 28.46 -1.50 -35.26
C SER A 14 27.14 -2.09 -34.78
N THR A 15 26.83 -3.35 -35.11
CA THR A 15 25.58 -4.01 -34.70
C THR A 15 25.55 -4.32 -33.21
N GLY A 16 26.68 -4.69 -32.61
CA GLY A 16 26.78 -4.97 -31.17
C GLY A 16 26.60 -3.72 -30.29
N ALA A 17 27.16 -2.58 -30.70
CA ALA A 17 26.97 -1.31 -30.01
C ALA A 17 25.51 -0.82 -30.10
N MET A 18 24.92 -0.87 -31.30
CA MET A 18 23.51 -0.49 -31.52
C MET A 18 22.53 -1.36 -30.71
N ALA A 19 22.77 -2.67 -30.63
CA ALA A 19 21.93 -3.59 -29.83
C ALA A 19 22.08 -3.38 -28.32
N GLN A 20 23.27 -2.97 -27.86
CA GLN A 20 23.49 -2.68 -26.45
C GLN A 20 22.85 -1.34 -26.04
N ASP A 21 22.78 -0.38 -26.96
CA ASP A 21 22.09 0.90 -26.77
C ASP A 21 20.56 0.74 -26.79
N SER A 22 19.99 -0.05 -27.71
CA SER A 22 18.53 -0.34 -27.74
C SER A 22 18.06 -1.01 -26.46
N LYS A 23 18.79 -2.03 -26.00
CA LYS A 23 18.48 -2.76 -24.76
C LYS A 23 18.55 -1.84 -23.54
N LYS A 24 19.51 -0.92 -23.50
CA LYS A 24 19.64 0.06 -22.41
C LYS A 24 18.44 1.02 -22.37
N VAL A 25 17.99 1.52 -23.52
CA VAL A 25 16.80 2.39 -23.61
C VAL A 25 15.56 1.68 -23.07
N LEU A 26 15.36 0.41 -23.42
CA LEU A 26 14.24 -0.40 -22.92
C LEU A 26 14.35 -0.65 -21.41
N ALA A 27 15.54 -1.00 -20.92
CA ALA A 27 15.78 -1.18 -19.49
C ALA A 27 15.51 0.11 -18.70
N THR A 28 15.92 1.28 -19.22
CA THR A 28 15.62 2.58 -18.60
C THR A 28 14.13 2.86 -18.57
N LYS A 29 13.41 2.62 -19.67
CA LYS A 29 11.95 2.78 -19.71
C LYS A 29 11.27 1.87 -18.69
N LEU A 30 11.68 0.61 -18.60
CA LEU A 30 11.13 -0.34 -17.64
C LEU A 30 11.42 0.08 -16.18
N ALA A 31 12.63 0.57 -15.90
CA ALA A 31 12.99 1.10 -14.57
C ALA A 31 12.11 2.29 -14.15
N GLN A 32 11.85 3.20 -15.08
CA GLN A 32 10.95 4.34 -14.84
C GLN A 32 9.49 3.90 -14.63
N MET A 33 9.03 2.89 -15.38
CA MET A 33 7.70 2.31 -15.19
C MET A 33 7.56 1.65 -13.82
N GLN A 34 8.57 0.90 -13.38
CA GLN A 34 8.59 0.28 -12.06
C GLN A 34 8.61 1.33 -10.94
N ALA A 35 9.46 2.36 -11.07
CA ALA A 35 9.54 3.46 -10.12
C ALA A 35 8.20 4.19 -10.00
N LYS A 36 7.49 4.39 -11.11
CA LYS A 36 6.17 5.03 -11.12
C LYS A 36 5.09 4.16 -10.48
N SER A 37 5.14 2.84 -10.68
CA SER A 37 4.17 1.90 -10.10
C SER A 37 4.39 1.75 -8.59
N ASP A 38 5.63 1.51 -8.18
CA ASP A 38 5.93 0.98 -6.85
C ASP A 38 6.57 2.03 -5.94
N GLY A 39 7.07 3.14 -6.50
CA GLY A 39 7.87 4.11 -5.77
C GLY A 39 7.13 4.76 -4.61
N ALA A 40 5.86 5.14 -4.80
CA ALA A 40 5.06 5.71 -3.73
C ALA A 40 4.81 4.71 -2.59
N THR A 41 4.51 3.45 -2.92
CA THR A 41 4.34 2.37 -1.93
C THR A 41 5.64 2.13 -1.17
N MET A 42 6.77 2.07 -1.87
CA MET A 42 8.09 1.91 -1.28
C MET A 42 8.44 3.08 -0.34
N ALA A 43 8.20 4.32 -0.78
CA ALA A 43 8.44 5.50 0.04
C ALA A 43 7.58 5.49 1.32
N ASN A 44 6.31 5.12 1.21
CA ASN A 44 5.41 4.98 2.35
C ASN A 44 5.88 3.90 3.34
N GLN A 45 6.29 2.71 2.84
CA GLN A 45 6.78 1.62 3.68
C GLN A 45 8.06 2.01 4.43
N LEU A 46 9.06 2.52 3.71
CA LEU A 46 10.33 2.95 4.31
C LEU A 46 10.14 4.10 5.31
N THR A 47 9.19 5.01 5.04
CA THR A 47 8.82 6.07 5.99
C THR A 47 8.20 5.49 7.24
N ALA A 48 7.24 4.56 7.10
CA ALA A 48 6.58 3.93 8.25
C ALA A 48 7.61 3.20 9.14
N GLU A 49 8.54 2.46 8.53
CA GLU A 49 9.64 1.80 9.23
C GLU A 49 10.54 2.82 9.97
N ALA A 50 10.93 3.90 9.30
CA ALA A 50 11.77 4.95 9.89
C ALA A 50 11.09 5.68 11.06
N VAL A 51 9.75 5.78 11.05
CA VAL A 51 8.95 6.45 12.10
C VAL A 51 8.67 5.55 13.30
N GLN A 52 8.69 4.23 13.12
CA GLN A 52 8.28 3.27 14.16
C GLN A 52 9.15 3.34 15.44
N LEU A 53 10.47 3.41 15.28
CA LEU A 53 11.38 3.46 16.44
C LEU A 53 11.24 4.76 17.26
N PRO A 54 11.25 5.97 16.65
CA PRO A 54 10.96 7.20 17.38
C PRO A 54 9.60 7.16 18.10
N LEU A 55 8.55 6.69 17.41
CA LEU A 55 7.20 6.63 17.98
C LEU A 55 7.14 5.74 19.24
N SER A 56 7.68 4.52 19.16
CA SER A 56 7.72 3.58 20.29
C SER A 56 8.54 4.12 21.46
N THR A 57 9.70 4.70 21.17
CA THR A 57 10.59 5.28 22.19
C THR A 57 9.92 6.42 22.96
N TRP A 58 9.22 7.32 22.26
CA TRP A 58 8.56 8.45 22.90
C TRP A 58 7.27 8.06 23.62
N SER A 59 6.52 7.06 23.13
CA SER A 59 5.35 6.53 23.83
C SER A 59 5.74 6.01 25.21
N GLN A 60 6.81 5.22 25.30
CA GLN A 60 7.31 4.69 26.57
C GLN A 60 7.73 5.82 27.54
N ARG A 61 8.50 6.80 27.04
CA ARG A 61 8.96 7.93 27.87
C ARG A 61 7.83 8.80 28.38
N LEU A 62 6.77 8.98 27.60
CA LEU A 62 5.60 9.76 28.01
C LEU A 62 4.91 9.10 29.21
N ASP A 63 4.70 7.79 29.14
CA ASP A 63 4.01 7.04 30.19
C ASP A 63 4.85 6.98 31.48
N GLU A 64 6.17 6.92 31.38
CA GLU A 64 7.10 6.88 32.53
C GLU A 64 7.32 8.26 33.18
N SER A 65 7.40 9.33 32.39
CA SER A 65 7.97 10.62 32.84
C SER A 65 6.97 11.79 32.89
N VAL A 66 5.75 11.65 32.36
CA VAL A 66 4.78 12.76 32.28
C VAL A 66 3.57 12.51 33.19
N PRO A 67 3.30 13.40 34.17
CA PRO A 67 2.12 13.31 35.02
C PRO A 67 0.81 13.29 34.21
N PRO A 68 -0.23 12.53 34.63
CA PRO A 68 -1.47 12.35 33.88
C PRO A 68 -2.14 13.67 33.44
N ALA A 69 -2.14 14.68 34.31
CA ALA A 69 -2.73 15.99 34.04
C ALA A 69 -2.07 16.74 32.85
N ARG A 70 -0.83 16.39 32.49
CA ARG A 70 -0.09 17.01 31.37
C ARG A 70 0.00 16.11 30.14
N GLN A 71 -0.35 14.83 30.23
CA GLN A 71 -0.16 13.88 29.14
C GLN A 71 -0.86 14.30 27.86
N LYS A 72 -2.09 14.83 27.93
CA LYS A 72 -2.81 15.28 26.73
C LYS A 72 -2.09 16.41 25.99
N ASP A 73 -1.73 17.50 26.69
CA ASP A 73 -1.01 18.64 26.07
C ASP A 73 0.34 18.20 25.48
N VAL A 74 1.05 17.29 26.16
CA VAL A 74 2.33 16.76 25.67
C VAL A 74 2.11 15.86 24.44
N ARG A 75 1.09 14.99 24.42
CA ARG A 75 0.73 14.18 23.26
C ARG A 75 0.39 15.06 22.06
N ASP A 76 -0.48 16.05 22.23
CA ASP A 76 -0.90 16.94 21.14
C ASP A 76 0.31 17.67 20.51
N LYS A 77 1.30 18.09 21.32
CA LYS A 77 2.55 18.69 20.82
C LYS A 77 3.48 17.69 20.14
N LEU A 78 3.61 16.49 20.70
CA LEU A 78 4.42 15.42 20.11
C LEU A 78 3.83 14.96 18.78
N ASP A 79 2.50 14.91 18.63
CA ASP A 79 1.85 14.55 17.38
C ASP A 79 2.18 15.52 16.25
N VAL A 80 2.25 16.83 16.55
CA VAL A 80 2.68 17.85 15.59
C VAL A 80 4.13 17.63 15.15
N GLU A 81 5.04 17.38 16.09
CA GLU A 81 6.46 17.13 15.78
C GLU A 81 6.66 15.80 15.06
N LEU A 82 5.91 14.76 15.43
CA LEU A 82 5.91 13.47 14.76
C LEU A 82 5.43 13.60 13.32
N LYS A 83 4.38 14.39 13.07
CA LYS A 83 3.91 14.68 11.72
C LYS A 83 4.99 15.38 10.89
N LYS A 84 5.63 16.42 11.43
CA LYS A 84 6.74 17.11 10.75
C LYS A 84 7.90 16.16 10.44
N PHE A 85 8.26 15.32 11.41
CA PHE A 85 9.31 14.31 11.25
C PHE A 85 8.96 13.31 10.14
N ALA A 86 7.73 12.77 10.14
CA ALA A 86 7.25 11.85 9.11
C ALA A 86 7.21 12.51 7.73
N ASP A 87 6.69 13.73 7.61
CA ASP A 87 6.60 14.47 6.34
C ASP A 87 8.01 14.76 5.77
N ASN A 88 8.95 15.19 6.61
CA ASN A 88 10.34 15.44 6.20
C ASN A 88 11.07 14.15 5.81
N THR A 89 10.87 13.08 6.59
CA THR A 89 11.44 11.76 6.32
C THR A 89 10.91 11.20 5.00
N HIS A 90 9.60 11.26 4.79
CA HIS A 90 8.97 10.86 3.53
C HIS A 90 9.56 11.61 2.35
N LYS A 91 9.66 12.94 2.43
CA LYS A 91 10.23 13.74 1.34
C LYS A 91 11.68 13.34 1.01
N ALA A 92 12.49 13.05 2.02
CA ALA A 92 13.86 12.60 1.83
C ALA A 92 13.92 11.21 1.16
N ILE A 93 13.07 10.29 1.61
CA ILE A 93 12.98 8.92 1.07
C ILE A 93 12.45 8.94 -0.37
N ASP A 94 11.35 9.63 -0.63
CA ASP A 94 10.70 9.72 -1.95
C ASP A 94 11.64 10.27 -3.03
N ALA A 95 12.41 11.32 -2.68
CA ALA A 95 13.44 11.87 -3.54
C ALA A 95 14.51 10.82 -3.90
N GLN A 96 14.86 9.95 -2.95
CA GLN A 96 15.87 8.92 -3.15
C GLN A 96 15.34 7.71 -3.91
N VAL A 97 14.08 7.30 -3.68
CA VAL A 97 13.41 6.22 -4.43
C VAL A 97 13.43 6.53 -5.92
N SER A 98 13.02 7.74 -6.30
CA SER A 98 13.02 8.17 -7.71
C SER A 98 14.44 8.23 -8.30
N LYS A 99 15.40 8.76 -7.54
CA LYS A 99 16.79 8.92 -8.00
C LYS A 99 17.55 7.59 -8.12
N ALA A 100 17.24 6.62 -7.27
CA ALA A 100 17.95 5.34 -7.22
C ALA A 100 17.42 4.30 -8.22
N ALA A 101 16.22 4.51 -8.78
CA ALA A 101 15.57 3.54 -9.64
C ALA A 101 16.43 3.14 -10.85
N GLU A 102 16.92 4.11 -11.62
CA GLU A 102 17.70 3.80 -12.84
C GLU A 102 19.02 3.10 -12.51
N SER A 103 19.78 3.58 -11.52
CA SER A 103 21.08 2.99 -11.18
C SER A 103 20.95 1.59 -10.56
N ALA A 104 19.84 1.29 -9.89
CA ALA A 104 19.58 -0.02 -9.31
C ALA A 104 18.98 -1.01 -10.33
N LEU A 105 18.01 -0.57 -11.13
CA LEU A 105 17.20 -1.46 -11.97
C LEU A 105 17.78 -1.67 -13.37
N VAL A 106 18.40 -0.66 -13.99
CA VAL A 106 18.90 -0.78 -15.37
C VAL A 106 19.96 -1.90 -15.51
N PRO A 107 20.99 -1.99 -14.64
CA PRO A 107 21.96 -3.08 -14.73
C PRO A 107 21.32 -4.46 -14.53
N LEU A 108 20.36 -4.56 -13.61
CA LEU A 108 19.63 -5.79 -13.34
C LEU A 108 18.83 -6.24 -14.57
N PHE A 109 18.08 -5.33 -15.20
CA PHE A 109 17.31 -5.66 -16.39
C PHE A 109 18.20 -5.99 -17.58
N MET A 110 19.30 -5.25 -17.79
CA MET A 110 20.25 -5.55 -18.86
C MET A 110 20.91 -6.93 -18.71
N ASP A 111 21.14 -7.39 -17.48
CA ASP A 111 21.68 -8.71 -17.18
C ASP A 111 20.63 -9.83 -17.32
N LYS A 112 19.41 -9.59 -16.81
CA LYS A 112 18.40 -10.66 -16.63
C LYS A 112 17.37 -10.80 -17.74
N LEU A 113 17.16 -9.77 -18.56
CA LEU A 113 16.15 -9.77 -19.62
C LEU A 113 16.81 -9.63 -20.98
N SER A 114 16.25 -10.27 -22.00
CA SER A 114 16.54 -10.00 -23.41
C SER A 114 15.82 -8.74 -23.90
N GLU A 115 16.22 -8.22 -25.07
CA GLU A 115 15.56 -7.08 -25.68
C GLU A 115 14.07 -7.37 -25.97
N ASP A 116 13.76 -8.57 -26.46
CA ASP A 116 12.40 -8.96 -26.82
C ASP A 116 11.50 -9.17 -25.59
N GLU A 117 12.06 -9.68 -24.48
CA GLU A 117 11.35 -9.76 -23.21
C GLU A 117 11.02 -8.36 -22.67
N MET A 118 11.98 -7.42 -22.69
CA MET A 118 11.72 -6.04 -22.27
C MET A 118 10.64 -5.38 -23.12
N LYS A 119 10.70 -5.53 -24.46
CA LYS A 119 9.65 -5.03 -25.35
C LYS A 119 8.29 -5.63 -25.03
N THR A 120 8.24 -6.94 -24.80
CA THR A 120 7.00 -7.65 -24.45
C THR A 120 6.41 -7.13 -23.14
N ILE A 121 7.23 -6.97 -22.11
CA ILE A 121 6.80 -6.44 -20.80
C ILE A 121 6.27 -5.01 -20.95
N ILE A 122 7.02 -4.13 -21.64
CA ILE A 122 6.62 -2.74 -21.86
C ILE A 122 5.30 -2.68 -22.63
N ALA A 123 5.16 -3.44 -23.72
CA ALA A 123 3.94 -3.48 -24.51
C ALA A 123 2.74 -3.97 -23.70
N TYR A 124 2.94 -4.99 -22.85
CA TYR A 124 1.90 -5.46 -21.94
C TYR A 124 1.47 -4.38 -20.94
N MET A 125 2.44 -3.76 -20.25
CA MET A 125 2.17 -2.74 -19.24
C MET A 125 1.51 -1.47 -19.82
N GLU A 126 1.85 -1.09 -21.05
CA GLU A 126 1.24 0.05 -21.75
C GLU A 126 -0.08 -0.31 -22.44
N SER A 127 -0.45 -1.60 -22.48
CA SER A 127 -1.66 -2.02 -23.18
C SER A 127 -2.91 -1.47 -22.48
N PRO A 128 -3.90 -0.92 -23.23
CA PRO A 128 -5.17 -0.49 -22.66
C PRO A 128 -5.89 -1.62 -21.93
N ALA A 129 -5.69 -2.87 -22.36
CA ALA A 129 -6.24 -4.04 -21.71
C ALA A 129 -5.63 -4.27 -20.31
N ALA A 130 -4.32 -4.16 -20.14
CA ALA A 130 -3.67 -4.28 -18.82
C ALA A 130 -4.10 -3.16 -17.88
N VAL A 131 -4.16 -1.91 -18.36
CA VAL A 131 -4.64 -0.77 -17.57
C VAL A 131 -6.09 -1.00 -17.12
N LYS A 132 -6.97 -1.44 -18.03
CA LYS A 132 -8.36 -1.75 -17.72
C LYS A 132 -8.46 -2.89 -16.71
N PHE A 133 -7.68 -3.95 -16.89
CA PHE A 133 -7.66 -5.09 -15.96
C PHE A 133 -7.23 -4.64 -14.54
N GLN A 134 -6.18 -3.82 -14.43
CA GLN A 134 -5.74 -3.27 -13.14
C GLN A 134 -6.82 -2.41 -12.48
N SER A 135 -7.54 -1.56 -13.25
CA SER A 135 -8.62 -0.73 -12.70
C SER A 135 -9.81 -1.55 -12.18
N LEU A 136 -10.02 -2.76 -12.71
CA LEU A 136 -11.11 -3.65 -12.30
C LEU A 136 -10.75 -4.51 -11.09
N SER A 137 -9.48 -4.53 -10.66
CA SER A 137 -8.99 -5.45 -9.62
C SER A 137 -9.72 -5.28 -8.27
N ALA A 138 -10.01 -4.04 -7.86
CA ALA A 138 -10.74 -3.75 -6.62
C ALA A 138 -12.20 -4.25 -6.69
N ASP A 139 -12.89 -3.98 -7.80
CA ASP A 139 -14.27 -4.43 -7.99
C ASP A 139 -14.38 -5.95 -8.08
N ALA A 140 -13.45 -6.59 -8.78
CA ALA A 140 -13.35 -8.04 -8.86
C ALA A 140 -13.09 -8.66 -7.47
N GLY A 141 -12.17 -8.06 -6.70
CA GLY A 141 -11.89 -8.46 -5.32
C GLY A 141 -13.12 -8.35 -4.42
N ASN A 142 -13.86 -7.24 -4.49
CA ASN A 142 -15.08 -7.03 -3.73
C ASN A 142 -16.18 -8.04 -4.11
N ALA A 143 -16.38 -8.27 -5.40
CA ALA A 143 -17.34 -9.25 -5.89
C ALA A 143 -17.01 -10.67 -5.42
N TRP A 144 -15.73 -11.05 -5.47
CA TRP A 144 -15.27 -12.35 -4.98
C TRP A 144 -15.42 -12.47 -3.46
N ALA A 145 -15.02 -11.46 -2.70
CA ALA A 145 -15.14 -11.42 -1.24
C ALA A 145 -16.60 -11.56 -0.79
N GLN A 146 -17.54 -10.87 -1.45
CA GLN A 146 -18.96 -10.99 -1.14
C GLN A 146 -19.45 -12.44 -1.33
N LYS A 147 -19.03 -13.11 -2.41
CA LYS A 147 -19.39 -14.53 -2.63
C LYS A 147 -18.81 -15.45 -1.55
N VAL A 148 -17.58 -15.20 -1.10
CA VAL A 148 -16.97 -15.96 0.01
C VAL A 148 -17.75 -15.73 1.30
N ILE A 149 -18.12 -14.48 1.61
CA ILE A 149 -18.92 -14.14 2.80
C ILE A 149 -20.26 -14.85 2.76
N ASP A 150 -20.98 -14.79 1.63
CA ASP A 150 -22.30 -15.40 1.49
C ASP A 150 -22.22 -16.93 1.64
N ALA A 151 -21.20 -17.56 1.04
CA ALA A 151 -21.00 -19.00 1.11
C ALA A 151 -20.56 -19.49 2.51
N THR A 152 -19.82 -18.67 3.26
CA THR A 152 -19.26 -19.07 4.57
C THR A 152 -20.12 -18.67 5.76
N ARG A 153 -21.08 -17.75 5.59
CA ARG A 153 -21.93 -17.23 6.67
C ARG A 153 -22.58 -18.33 7.52
N PRO A 154 -23.23 -19.38 6.96
CA PRO A 154 -23.85 -20.41 7.79
C PRO A 154 -22.85 -21.17 8.67
N THR A 155 -21.66 -21.45 8.13
CA THR A 155 -20.58 -22.13 8.85
C THR A 155 -20.01 -21.26 9.97
N VAL A 156 -19.77 -19.97 9.68
CA VAL A 156 -19.29 -19.02 10.70
C VAL A 156 -20.31 -18.87 11.83
N GLU A 157 -21.60 -18.74 11.50
CA GLU A 157 -22.67 -18.68 12.49
C GLU A 157 -22.76 -19.95 13.36
N ALA A 158 -22.56 -21.13 12.77
CA ALA A 158 -22.51 -22.39 13.52
C ALA A 158 -21.29 -22.44 14.45
N ASN A 159 -20.12 -21.99 13.98
CA ASN A 159 -18.90 -21.95 14.79
C ASN A 159 -19.02 -20.97 15.96
N VAL A 160 -19.64 -19.79 15.75
CA VAL A 160 -19.93 -18.83 16.83
C VAL A 160 -20.81 -19.46 17.90
N LYS A 161 -21.93 -20.11 17.51
CA LYS A 161 -22.81 -20.80 18.46
C LYS A 161 -22.09 -21.89 19.24
N SER A 162 -21.23 -22.66 18.58
CA SER A 162 -20.43 -23.72 19.21
C SER A 162 -19.42 -23.15 20.20
N PHE A 163 -18.78 -22.03 19.84
CA PHE A 163 -17.88 -21.30 20.71
C PHE A 163 -18.61 -20.76 21.94
N ASP A 164 -19.72 -20.06 21.76
CA ASP A 164 -20.51 -19.49 22.87
C ASP A 164 -20.96 -20.57 23.85
N ALA A 165 -21.46 -21.70 23.34
CA ALA A 165 -21.85 -22.83 24.19
C ALA A 165 -20.68 -23.39 25.01
N THR A 166 -19.48 -23.41 24.45
CA THR A 166 -18.26 -23.88 25.13
C THR A 166 -17.77 -22.85 26.14
N ALA A 167 -17.71 -21.57 25.74
CA ALA A 167 -17.32 -20.47 26.60
C ALA A 167 -18.23 -20.37 27.84
N SER A 168 -19.55 -20.44 27.64
CA SER A 168 -20.55 -20.43 28.72
C SER A 168 -20.38 -21.56 29.73
N LYS A 169 -20.04 -22.77 29.27
CA LYS A 169 -19.73 -23.89 30.18
C LYS A 169 -18.48 -23.60 31.00
N ILE A 170 -17.45 -23.00 30.41
CA ILE A 170 -16.19 -22.68 31.08
C ILE A 170 -16.40 -21.59 32.15
N VAL A 171 -17.11 -20.52 31.82
CA VAL A 171 -17.30 -19.38 32.73
C VAL A 171 -18.43 -19.58 33.75
N GLY A 172 -19.18 -20.69 33.66
CA GLY A 172 -20.28 -21.01 34.57
C GLY A 172 -21.51 -20.12 34.40
N VAL A 173 -21.64 -19.43 33.26
CA VAL A 173 -22.77 -18.55 32.93
C VAL A 173 -23.48 -19.13 31.70
N PRO A 174 -24.80 -19.38 31.73
CA PRO A 174 -25.54 -19.91 30.59
C PRO A 174 -25.34 -19.05 29.33
N ALA A 175 -25.25 -19.70 28.16
CA ALA A 175 -25.14 -19.00 26.88
C ALA A 175 -26.36 -18.12 26.66
N ALA A 176 -26.12 -16.83 26.39
CA ALA A 176 -27.20 -15.90 26.06
C ALA A 176 -27.85 -16.35 24.74
N ALA A 177 -29.18 -16.48 24.75
CA ALA A 177 -29.93 -16.77 23.53
C ALA A 177 -29.77 -15.61 22.53
N PRO A 178 -29.55 -15.89 21.22
CA PRO A 178 -29.50 -14.83 20.22
C PRO A 178 -30.92 -14.30 19.99
N GLY A 179 -31.21 -13.11 20.52
CA GLY A 179 -32.49 -12.43 20.32
C GLY A 179 -33.06 -11.81 21.59
N GLY A 180 -32.37 -10.80 22.11
CA GLY A 180 -32.87 -9.98 23.21
C GLY A 180 -32.47 -8.53 22.99
N ALA A 181 -33.08 -7.89 21.99
CA ALA A 181 -33.14 -6.44 21.97
C ALA A 181 -33.86 -6.01 23.26
N ALA A 182 -33.08 -5.68 24.29
CA ALA A 182 -33.58 -5.04 25.49
C ALA A 182 -34.10 -3.66 25.08
N ASN A 183 -35.39 -3.65 24.83
CA ASN A 183 -36.25 -2.51 24.65
C ASN A 183 -36.17 -1.62 25.91
N SER A 184 -35.16 -0.75 25.98
CA SER A 184 -35.14 0.37 26.92
C SER A 184 -36.13 1.43 26.44
N LYS A 185 -37.41 1.21 26.76
CA LYS A 185 -38.38 2.30 26.88
C LYS A 185 -37.89 3.26 27.97
N SER A 186 -37.35 4.40 27.55
CA SER A 186 -37.47 5.69 28.22
C SER A 186 -37.97 6.63 27.12
N GLN A 187 -39.28 6.77 26.92
CA GLN A 187 -40.12 7.73 27.63
C GLN A 187 -39.38 9.03 27.96
N GLY A 188 -39.60 10.02 27.10
CA GLY A 188 -39.09 11.39 27.21
C GLY A 188 -39.23 12.15 25.89
N ALA A 189 -40.46 12.28 25.37
CA ALA A 189 -40.79 13.26 24.32
C ALA A 189 -41.42 14.52 24.96
N PRO A 190 -41.58 15.62 24.23
CA PRO A 190 -40.69 16.77 24.16
C PRO A 190 -41.29 18.01 24.85
N ALA A 191 -40.47 19.03 25.15
CA ALA A 191 -40.98 20.34 25.54
C ALA A 191 -40.24 21.46 24.80
N ALA A 192 -40.88 21.98 23.77
CA ALA A 192 -40.83 23.41 23.44
C ALA A 192 -42.27 23.92 23.46
N PRO A 193 -42.51 25.14 23.93
CA PRO A 193 -42.88 26.15 22.93
C PRO A 193 -42.25 27.53 23.12
N ALA A 194 -42.13 28.16 21.95
CA ALA A 194 -41.97 29.56 21.56
C ALA A 194 -41.90 30.70 22.60
N SER A 195 -41.03 31.67 22.31
CA SER A 195 -41.37 33.09 22.37
C SER A 195 -40.58 33.87 21.31
N ALA A 196 -41.32 34.47 20.38
CA ALA A 196 -40.84 35.49 19.45
C ALA A 196 -40.76 36.85 20.16
N SER A 197 -39.75 37.67 19.85
CA SER A 197 -39.89 39.13 19.71
C SER A 197 -38.60 39.80 19.19
N LYS A 198 -38.60 40.06 17.88
CA LYS A 198 -38.40 41.37 17.23
C LYS A 198 -37.68 42.48 18.04
N LYS A 199 -36.48 42.88 17.59
CA LYS A 199 -36.19 44.22 17.02
C LYS A 199 -34.81 44.25 16.36
#